data_AF-C8ZBL0-F1
#
_entry.id   AF-C8ZBL0-F1
#
_cell.length_a   1.000
_cell.length_b   1.000
_cell.length_c   1.000
_cell.angle_alpha   90.00
_cell.angle_beta   90.00
_cell.angle_gamma   90.00
#
_symmetry.space_group_name_H-M   'P 1'
#
loop_
_entity.id
_entity.type
_entity.pdbx_description
1 polymer ?
#
loop_
_entity_poly.entity_id
_entity_poly.type
_entity_poly.pdbx_seq_one_letter_code
_entity_poly.pdbx_strand_id
1 'polypeptide(L)'
;MSTKLLVSLKVLVIQLNPQIGQVDQTIKRTWSILDKVTKSATYVKPDIILFPEFALTGYSFHARKDILPYVTKKDEGPSFELAKSISEKFQCYTIIGYPEEDDEQKLYNSALVVNPQGGQIFNYRKTFLYDTEMNWDCEENPEGFQTFPMDFSKCAKLSNEDSYNRDVTLKASIGICMDLSPYKFMAPFNHFEFSSFCVDNNVELILCPMAWLNSTSITDKQTLHNNSLLEAAKNKIAFALKEQGLPLAGSQGIYQLKIGDSQRTPRVPSDDSTSEYKDMDEPDMSNVNYWILRFFPFLYFKSRINWFKNSSLIESILGKTRMPLDHEYYKDGKHKEDTIDLLDSEEVIKDTVLEKTFLGTSLGQPWKFQGKNAILVLANRCGTEDGTTIFAGSSGIYKFNGKKPKGSQDDDESSLDSLNESVELLGNLGKGLEGAILREVQFEVFR
;
A
#
# COMPACT_ATOMS: atom_id res chain seq x y z
N MET A 1 -6.32 -14.52 28.79
CA MET A 1 -6.85 -15.24 27.61
C MET A 1 -7.15 -14.18 26.57
N SER A 2 -6.73 -14.40 25.32
CA SER A 2 -7.07 -13.51 24.21
C SER A 2 -8.52 -13.75 23.78
N THR A 3 -9.28 -12.69 23.56
CA THR A 3 -10.69 -12.71 23.16
C THR A 3 -10.80 -12.43 21.67
N LYS A 4 -11.46 -13.33 20.95
CA LYS A 4 -11.76 -13.14 19.52
C LYS A 4 -12.84 -12.08 19.34
N LEU A 5 -12.55 -11.08 18.53
CA LEU A 5 -13.45 -9.99 18.17
C LEU A 5 -13.63 -9.99 16.65
N LEU A 6 -14.88 -10.11 16.19
CA LEU A 6 -15.22 -9.97 14.78
C LEU A 6 -15.33 -8.48 14.45
N VAL A 7 -14.75 -8.07 13.33
CA VAL A 7 -14.73 -6.69 12.85
C VAL A 7 -15.38 -6.63 11.46
N SER A 8 -16.21 -5.61 11.22
CA SER A 8 -16.71 -5.24 9.90
C SER A 8 -16.36 -3.78 9.62
N LEU A 9 -15.61 -3.53 8.55
CA LEU A 9 -15.26 -2.19 8.07
C LEU A 9 -15.81 -1.96 6.66
N LYS A 10 -16.35 -0.77 6.40
CA LYS A 10 -16.67 -0.32 5.04
C LYS A 10 -15.51 0.52 4.53
N VAL A 11 -14.73 -0.06 3.61
CA VAL A 11 -13.51 0.53 3.06
C VAL A 11 -13.82 1.09 1.69
N LEU A 12 -13.58 2.39 1.50
CA LEU A 12 -13.67 3.08 0.22
C LEU A 12 -12.28 3.48 -0.27
N VAL A 13 -11.96 3.14 -1.50
CA VAL A 13 -10.72 3.56 -2.17
C VAL A 13 -11.07 4.45 -3.34
N ILE A 14 -10.36 5.57 -3.48
CA ILE A 14 -10.46 6.48 -4.62
C ILE A 14 -9.22 6.30 -5.50
N GLN A 15 -9.45 6.11 -6.80
CA GLN A 15 -8.41 6.06 -7.83
C GLN A 15 -8.51 7.30 -8.70
N LEU A 16 -7.41 8.05 -8.79
CA LEU A 16 -7.33 9.31 -9.53
C LEU A 16 -6.21 9.26 -10.57
N ASN A 17 -6.31 10.13 -11.56
CA ASN A 17 -5.25 10.48 -12.49
C ASN A 17 -4.93 11.98 -12.33
N PRO A 18 -4.26 12.38 -11.23
CA PRO A 18 -3.85 13.77 -11.06
C PRO A 18 -2.77 14.12 -12.09
N GLN A 19 -2.73 15.37 -12.53
CA GLN A 19 -1.66 15.88 -13.38
C GLN A 19 -1.09 17.14 -12.72
N ILE A 20 0.21 17.38 -12.91
CA ILE A 20 0.87 18.57 -12.36
C ILE A 20 0.16 19.84 -12.86
N GLY A 21 -0.10 20.77 -11.93
CA GLY A 21 -0.82 22.02 -12.22
C GLY A 21 -2.35 21.89 -12.27
N GLN A 22 -2.93 20.73 -11.93
CA GLN A 22 -4.37 20.49 -11.98
C GLN A 22 -5.04 20.27 -10.63
N VAL A 23 -4.47 20.75 -9.52
CA VAL A 23 -4.98 20.53 -8.13
C VAL A 23 -6.48 20.81 -8.03
N ASP A 24 -6.93 22.01 -8.39
CA ASP A 24 -8.36 22.40 -8.29
C ASP A 24 -9.28 21.53 -9.16
N GLN A 25 -8.80 21.11 -10.34
CA GLN A 25 -9.57 20.25 -11.24
C GLN A 25 -9.69 18.85 -10.65
N THR A 26 -8.61 18.32 -10.09
CA THR A 26 -8.59 17.03 -9.40
C THR A 26 -9.49 17.03 -8.15
N ILE A 27 -9.50 18.14 -7.38
CA ILE A 27 -10.44 18.32 -6.26
C ILE A 27 -11.90 18.28 -6.75
N LYS A 28 -12.22 18.99 -7.84
CA LYS A 28 -13.57 18.96 -8.44
C LYS A 28 -13.97 17.55 -8.90
N ARG A 29 -13.06 16.82 -9.56
CA ARG A 29 -13.30 15.42 -9.97
C ARG A 29 -13.49 14.52 -8.75
N THR A 30 -12.69 14.70 -7.70
CA THR A 30 -12.83 13.96 -6.43
C THR A 30 -14.22 14.15 -5.82
N TRP A 31 -14.69 15.40 -5.68
CA TRP A 31 -16.05 15.65 -5.19
C TRP A 31 -17.13 15.07 -6.12
N SER A 32 -16.90 15.07 -7.44
CA SER A 32 -17.80 14.44 -8.42
C SER A 32 -17.87 12.92 -8.27
N ILE A 33 -16.74 12.26 -7.97
CA ILE A 33 -16.69 10.83 -7.67
C ILE A 33 -17.46 10.56 -6.38
N LEU A 34 -17.18 11.28 -5.29
CA LEU A 34 -17.84 11.09 -4.00
C LEU A 34 -19.36 11.31 -4.07
N ASP A 35 -19.82 12.32 -4.83
CA ASP A 35 -21.25 12.54 -5.08
C ASP A 35 -21.88 11.32 -5.79
N LYS A 36 -21.23 10.76 -6.82
CA LYS A 36 -21.72 9.54 -7.49
C LYS A 36 -21.67 8.32 -6.60
N VAL A 37 -20.65 8.18 -5.76
CA VAL A 37 -20.54 7.09 -4.77
C VAL A 37 -21.76 7.09 -3.86
N THR A 38 -22.15 8.25 -3.32
CA THR A 38 -23.33 8.37 -2.44
C THR A 38 -24.66 8.07 -3.14
N LYS A 39 -24.70 8.14 -4.47
CA LYS A 39 -25.88 7.86 -5.30
C LYS A 39 -25.93 6.41 -5.80
N SER A 40 -24.91 5.59 -5.50
CA SER A 40 -24.94 4.17 -5.87
C SER A 40 -26.04 3.42 -5.13
N ALA A 41 -26.68 2.47 -5.79
CA ALA A 41 -27.81 1.69 -5.24
C ALA A 41 -27.44 0.89 -3.98
N THR A 42 -26.18 0.45 -3.88
CA THR A 42 -25.64 -0.37 -2.78
C THR A 42 -24.67 0.43 -1.90
N TYR A 43 -24.76 1.76 -1.93
CA TYR A 43 -23.94 2.63 -1.10
C TYR A 43 -24.19 2.39 0.39
N VAL A 44 -23.09 2.31 1.14
CA VAL A 44 -23.05 2.37 2.60
C VAL A 44 -21.97 3.35 3.01
N LYS A 45 -22.18 4.05 4.14
CA LYS A 45 -21.21 5.04 4.63
C LYS A 45 -19.86 4.37 4.93
N PRO A 46 -18.74 4.83 4.33
CA PRO A 46 -17.43 4.28 4.64
C PRO A 46 -17.02 4.60 6.09
N ASP A 47 -16.23 3.72 6.69
CA ASP A 47 -15.52 3.98 7.94
C ASP A 47 -14.12 4.54 7.68
N ILE A 48 -13.56 4.26 6.49
CA ILE A 48 -12.25 4.72 6.03
C ILE A 48 -12.26 4.98 4.52
N ILE A 49 -11.60 6.07 4.11
CA ILE A 49 -11.37 6.47 2.72
C ILE A 49 -9.87 6.60 2.48
N LEU A 50 -9.33 5.88 1.48
CA LEU A 50 -7.92 5.93 1.11
C LEU A 50 -7.75 6.51 -0.31
N PHE A 51 -6.83 7.47 -0.43
CA PHE A 51 -6.41 8.07 -1.69
C PHE A 51 -4.98 7.64 -2.09
N PRO A 52 -4.59 7.84 -3.35
CA PRO A 52 -3.25 7.50 -3.83
C PRO A 52 -2.14 8.37 -3.26
N GLU A 53 -0.91 8.00 -3.60
CA GLU A 53 0.28 8.83 -3.43
C GLU A 53 0.17 10.08 -4.30
N PHE A 54 0.48 11.25 -3.72
CA PHE A 54 0.38 12.56 -4.39
C PHE A 54 -0.95 12.78 -5.13
N ALA A 55 -2.05 12.46 -4.44
CA ALA A 55 -3.37 12.27 -5.02
C ALA A 55 -3.93 13.48 -5.79
N LEU A 56 -3.48 14.70 -5.45
CA LEU A 56 -3.97 15.95 -6.05
C LEU A 56 -2.95 16.63 -6.98
N THR A 57 -1.67 16.28 -6.87
CA THR A 57 -0.57 17.12 -7.36
C THR A 57 0.09 16.61 -8.63
N GLY A 58 -0.11 15.34 -8.99
CA GLY A 58 0.77 14.65 -9.95
C GLY A 58 2.05 14.17 -9.27
N TYR A 59 2.88 13.39 -9.98
CA TYR A 59 3.99 12.65 -9.35
C TYR A 59 5.38 12.98 -9.92
N SER A 60 5.54 12.99 -11.23
CA SER A 60 6.84 13.14 -11.92
C SER A 60 7.37 14.58 -11.90
N PHE A 61 7.72 15.10 -10.71
CA PHE A 61 8.46 16.35 -10.56
C PHE A 61 9.94 16.15 -10.88
N HIS A 62 10.53 17.05 -11.69
CA HIS A 62 11.91 16.91 -12.19
C HIS A 62 12.91 17.84 -11.49
N ALA A 63 12.44 18.74 -10.63
CA ALA A 63 13.28 19.60 -9.82
C ALA A 63 12.55 20.08 -8.57
N ARG A 64 13.29 20.43 -7.51
CA ARG A 64 12.73 21.04 -6.28
C ARG A 64 11.85 22.26 -6.60
N LYS A 65 12.30 23.13 -7.50
CA LYS A 65 11.54 24.32 -7.92
C LYS A 65 10.15 24.00 -8.50
N ASP A 66 9.99 22.82 -9.10
CA ASP A 66 8.76 22.42 -9.77
C ASP A 66 7.71 21.90 -8.76
N ILE A 67 8.17 21.31 -7.64
CA ILE A 67 7.28 20.79 -6.59
C ILE A 67 6.92 21.85 -5.54
N LEU A 68 7.80 22.83 -5.27
CA LEU A 68 7.58 23.88 -4.26
C LEU A 68 6.21 24.60 -4.33
N PRO A 69 5.60 24.86 -5.51
CA PRO A 69 4.26 25.47 -5.55
C PRO A 69 3.13 24.58 -4.99
N TYR A 70 3.40 23.29 -4.74
CA TYR A 70 2.42 22.29 -4.35
C TYR A 70 2.67 21.70 -2.96
N VAL A 71 3.83 21.96 -2.35
CA VAL A 71 4.15 21.48 -1.00
C VAL A 71 3.30 22.20 0.04
N THR A 72 2.90 21.49 1.08
CA THR A 72 2.16 22.06 2.20
C THR A 72 2.70 21.54 3.52
N LYS A 73 2.43 22.27 4.61
CA LYS A 73 2.53 21.66 5.95
C LYS A 73 1.52 20.53 6.08
N LYS A 74 1.76 19.64 7.04
CA LYS A 74 0.94 18.43 7.23
C LYS A 74 -0.52 18.68 7.62
N ASP A 75 -0.80 19.84 8.20
CA ASP A 75 -2.08 20.29 8.73
C ASP A 75 -2.62 21.54 8.01
N GLU A 76 -2.09 21.85 6.82
CA GLU A 76 -2.49 23.00 6.02
C GLU A 76 -2.65 22.63 4.54
N GLY A 77 -3.32 23.49 3.79
CA GLY A 77 -3.36 23.43 2.34
C GLY A 77 -4.33 22.40 1.73
N PRO A 78 -4.34 22.26 0.40
CA PRO A 78 -5.46 21.65 -0.32
C PRO A 78 -5.73 20.18 0.05
N SER A 79 -4.68 19.39 0.25
CA SER A 79 -4.80 17.97 0.59
C SER A 79 -5.36 17.76 2.00
N PHE A 80 -4.88 18.52 2.98
CA PHE A 80 -5.40 18.48 4.35
C PHE A 80 -6.86 18.94 4.41
N GLU A 81 -7.18 20.10 3.80
CA GLU A 81 -8.53 20.64 3.80
C GLU A 81 -9.54 19.73 3.11
N LEU A 82 -9.13 19.06 2.03
CA LEU A 82 -9.95 18.03 1.38
C LEU A 82 -10.18 16.84 2.31
N ALA A 83 -9.13 16.29 2.92
CA ALA A 83 -9.24 15.14 3.83
C ALA A 83 -10.09 15.47 5.08
N LYS A 84 -9.94 16.68 5.63
CA LYS A 84 -10.76 17.22 6.71
C LYS A 84 -12.23 17.31 6.31
N SER A 85 -12.52 17.96 5.18
CA SER A 85 -13.89 18.12 4.66
C SER A 85 -14.56 16.76 4.40
N ILE A 86 -13.83 15.81 3.84
CA ILE A 86 -14.33 14.44 3.60
C ILE A 86 -14.59 13.74 4.93
N SER A 87 -13.65 13.77 5.86
CA SER A 87 -13.78 13.08 7.15
C SER A 87 -14.95 13.61 7.97
N GLU A 88 -15.15 14.92 7.99
CA GLU A 88 -16.28 15.57 8.66
C GLU A 88 -17.62 15.25 7.97
N LYS A 89 -17.65 15.22 6.64
CA LYS A 89 -18.88 14.93 5.86
C LYS A 89 -19.33 13.47 5.98
N PHE A 90 -18.39 12.54 5.93
CA PHE A 90 -18.67 11.11 5.94
C PHE A 90 -18.49 10.45 7.32
N GLN A 91 -18.08 11.21 8.33
CA GLN A 91 -17.74 10.73 9.68
C GLN A 91 -16.87 9.47 9.60
N CYS A 92 -15.75 9.59 8.89
CA CYS A 92 -14.83 8.49 8.58
C CYS A 92 -13.38 8.93 8.75
N TYR A 93 -12.46 7.97 8.77
CA TYR A 93 -11.06 8.29 8.56
C TYR A 93 -10.79 8.61 7.08
N THR A 94 -9.94 9.59 6.80
CA THR A 94 -9.45 9.87 5.44
C THR A 94 -7.94 9.92 5.42
N ILE A 95 -7.35 9.21 4.48
CA ILE A 95 -5.90 9.13 4.27
C ILE A 95 -5.58 9.57 2.86
N ILE A 96 -4.65 10.51 2.70
CA ILE A 96 -4.29 11.08 1.40
C ILE A 96 -2.79 11.32 1.27
N GLY A 97 -2.21 10.90 0.14
CA GLY A 97 -0.83 11.19 -0.21
C GLY A 97 -0.65 12.61 -0.73
N TYR A 98 0.38 13.32 -0.25
CA TYR A 98 0.67 14.72 -0.59
C TYR A 98 2.16 15.05 -0.42
N PRO A 99 2.69 16.04 -1.17
CA PRO A 99 4.04 16.54 -0.95
C PRO A 99 4.07 17.47 0.28
N GLU A 100 4.90 17.12 1.26
CA GLU A 100 5.02 17.83 2.54
C GLU A 100 6.26 18.72 2.54
N GLU A 101 6.14 19.92 3.13
CA GLU A 101 7.27 20.71 3.61
C GLU A 101 7.13 20.94 5.12
N ASP A 102 8.20 20.71 5.88
CA ASP A 102 8.22 20.97 7.32
C ASP A 102 8.78 22.36 7.68
N ASP A 103 8.80 22.69 8.97
CA ASP A 103 9.28 23.98 9.45
C ASP A 103 10.79 24.22 9.20
N GLU A 104 11.55 23.17 8.89
CA GLU A 104 12.98 23.21 8.53
C GLU A 104 13.20 23.23 7.01
N GLN A 105 12.13 23.39 6.21
CA GLN A 105 12.13 23.37 4.74
C GLN A 105 12.55 22.01 4.14
N LYS A 106 12.44 20.92 4.90
CA LYS A 106 12.69 19.57 4.39
C LYS A 106 11.45 19.07 3.68
N LEU A 107 11.66 18.40 2.55
CA LEU A 107 10.58 17.92 1.69
C LEU A 107 10.39 16.43 1.85
N TYR A 108 9.14 16.00 1.94
CA TYR A 108 8.80 14.60 2.08
C TYR A 108 7.67 14.21 1.12
N ASN A 109 7.69 12.94 0.74
CA ASN A 109 6.54 12.27 0.17
C ASN A 109 5.72 11.67 1.33
N SER A 110 4.51 12.19 1.57
CA SER A 110 3.79 11.93 2.82
C SER A 110 2.37 11.46 2.62
N ALA A 111 1.79 10.88 3.66
CA ALA A 111 0.40 10.52 3.78
C ALA A 111 -0.16 10.95 5.14
N LEU A 112 -1.08 11.93 5.12
CA LEU A 112 -1.74 12.42 6.33
C LEU A 112 -3.00 11.58 6.63
N VAL A 113 -3.36 11.48 7.91
CA VAL A 113 -4.56 10.76 8.39
C VAL A 113 -5.43 11.71 9.20
N VAL A 114 -6.66 11.90 8.76
CA VAL A 114 -7.68 12.69 9.46
C VAL A 114 -8.75 11.77 10.03
N ASN A 115 -9.15 12.01 11.28
CA ASN A 115 -10.18 11.25 11.98
C ASN A 115 -11.60 11.75 11.67
N PRO A 116 -12.66 11.01 12.08
CA PRO A 116 -14.05 11.41 11.84
C PRO A 116 -14.47 12.79 12.38
N GLN A 117 -13.70 13.37 13.31
CA GLN A 117 -13.93 14.70 13.89
C GLN A 117 -13.23 15.82 13.09
N GLY A 118 -12.52 15.49 12.01
CA GLY A 118 -11.79 16.46 11.20
C GLY A 118 -10.44 16.88 11.80
N GLY A 119 -9.92 16.12 12.77
CA GLY A 119 -8.59 16.32 13.35
C GLY A 119 -7.55 15.38 12.74
N GLN A 120 -6.37 15.90 12.44
CA GLN A 120 -5.24 15.06 12.01
C GLN A 120 -4.73 14.23 13.20
N ILE A 121 -4.62 12.91 13.02
CA ILE A 121 -4.14 12.00 14.06
C ILE A 121 -2.77 11.38 13.73
N PHE A 122 -2.37 11.43 12.45
CA PHE A 122 -1.11 10.86 12.01
C PHE A 122 -0.61 11.53 10.73
N ASN A 123 0.71 11.48 10.53
CA ASN A 123 1.37 11.85 9.28
C ASN A 123 2.52 10.88 9.06
N TYR A 124 2.42 10.05 8.03
CA TYR A 124 3.46 9.12 7.63
C TYR A 124 4.29 9.72 6.51
N ARG A 125 5.61 9.59 6.57
CA ARG A 125 6.53 9.96 5.49
C ARG A 125 7.03 8.67 4.81
N LYS A 126 7.21 8.71 3.50
CA LYS A 126 7.71 7.58 2.70
C LYS A 126 9.09 7.18 3.19
N THR A 127 9.28 5.88 3.41
CA THR A 127 10.49 5.35 4.02
C THR A 127 11.51 4.98 2.94
N PHE A 128 11.10 4.23 1.93
CA PHE A 128 11.94 3.91 0.78
C PHE A 128 11.59 4.80 -0.40
N LEU A 129 12.54 5.62 -0.84
CA LEU A 129 12.35 6.55 -1.96
C LEU A 129 12.53 5.84 -3.30
N TYR A 130 11.83 6.32 -4.32
CA TYR A 130 12.01 5.92 -5.71
C TYR A 130 12.88 6.97 -6.43
N ASP A 131 13.30 6.67 -7.67
CA ASP A 131 14.19 7.55 -8.43
C ASP A 131 13.61 8.95 -8.65
N THR A 132 12.28 9.07 -8.76
CA THR A 132 11.60 10.36 -8.96
C THR A 132 11.81 11.31 -7.77
N GLU A 133 11.76 10.80 -6.54
CA GLU A 133 11.94 11.56 -5.31
C GLU A 133 13.33 12.22 -5.22
N MET A 134 14.34 11.61 -5.84
CA MET A 134 15.71 12.13 -5.85
C MET A 134 15.84 13.41 -6.68
N ASN A 135 14.90 13.69 -7.59
CA ASN A 135 14.95 14.87 -8.46
C ASN A 135 14.63 16.18 -7.72
N TRP A 136 13.96 16.10 -6.57
CA TRP A 136 13.41 17.27 -5.88
C TRP A 136 13.79 17.36 -4.40
N ASP A 137 14.86 16.66 -4.01
CA ASP A 137 15.43 16.69 -2.66
C ASP A 137 14.44 16.15 -1.60
N CYS A 138 13.72 15.08 -1.93
CA CYS A 138 12.92 14.35 -0.93
C CYS A 138 13.84 13.69 0.09
N GLU A 139 13.42 13.70 1.35
CA GLU A 139 14.06 12.94 2.42
C GLU A 139 13.33 11.63 2.73
N GLU A 140 14.11 10.63 3.19
CA GLU A 140 13.59 9.40 3.76
C GLU A 140 12.95 9.69 5.12
N ASN A 141 11.97 8.87 5.53
CA ASN A 141 11.39 8.98 6.86
C ASN A 141 12.42 8.66 7.97
N PRO A 142 12.79 9.60 8.85
CA PRO A 142 13.77 9.34 9.92
C PRO A 142 13.25 8.37 10.99
N GLU A 143 11.95 8.08 11.02
CA GLU A 143 11.35 7.06 11.90
C GLU A 143 11.28 5.67 11.27
N GLY A 144 11.64 5.54 9.98
CA GLY A 144 11.47 4.32 9.22
C GLY A 144 9.99 3.92 9.12
N PHE A 145 9.72 2.62 9.03
CA PHE A 145 8.34 2.14 9.07
C PHE A 145 7.70 2.36 10.46
N GLN A 146 6.43 2.76 10.45
CA GLN A 146 5.69 3.14 11.65
C GLN A 146 4.33 2.46 11.72
N THR A 147 3.81 2.30 12.95
CA THR A 147 2.42 1.87 13.18
C THR A 147 1.69 2.90 14.02
N PHE A 148 0.38 2.98 13.91
CA PHE A 148 -0.46 3.89 14.70
C PHE A 148 -1.82 3.26 15.01
N PRO A 149 -2.47 3.65 16.11
CA PRO A 149 -3.81 3.18 16.44
C PRO A 149 -4.88 3.90 15.60
N MET A 150 -5.94 3.18 15.25
CA MET A 150 -7.16 3.75 14.66
C MET A 150 -8.39 3.26 15.43
N ASP A 151 -9.15 4.18 16.01
CA ASP A 151 -10.32 3.90 16.82
C ASP A 151 -11.59 3.86 15.97
N PHE A 152 -12.08 2.66 15.67
CA PHE A 152 -13.30 2.45 14.90
C PHE A 152 -14.49 2.25 15.82
N SER A 153 -15.47 3.15 15.76
CA SER A 153 -16.69 3.03 16.55
C SER A 153 -17.73 2.14 15.89
N LYS A 154 -18.40 1.27 16.67
CA LYS A 154 -19.46 0.37 16.21
C LYS A 154 -19.08 -0.46 14.97
N CYS A 155 -17.85 -0.98 14.97
CA CYS A 155 -17.31 -1.80 13.89
C CYS A 155 -17.00 -3.23 14.35
N ALA A 156 -17.28 -3.58 15.61
CA ALA A 156 -16.91 -4.85 16.19
C ALA A 156 -18.04 -5.56 16.94
N LYS A 157 -17.90 -6.88 17.11
CA LYS A 157 -18.77 -7.73 17.93
C LYS A 157 -18.06 -8.99 18.42
N LEU A 158 -18.56 -9.58 19.50
CA LEU A 158 -18.19 -10.94 19.88
C LEU A 158 -18.83 -11.96 18.91
N SER A 159 -18.26 -13.17 18.84
CA SER A 159 -18.74 -14.19 17.91
C SER A 159 -20.17 -14.67 18.17
N ASN A 160 -20.68 -14.50 19.38
CA ASN A 160 -22.04 -14.86 19.80
C ASN A 160 -23.03 -13.69 19.71
N GLU A 161 -22.62 -12.53 19.21
CA GLU A 161 -23.47 -11.35 19.03
C GLU A 161 -23.96 -11.23 17.59
N ASP A 162 -25.17 -10.71 17.39
CA ASP A 162 -25.78 -10.60 16.07
C ASP A 162 -25.39 -9.31 15.33
N SER A 163 -24.97 -8.26 16.04
CA SER A 163 -24.73 -6.92 15.47
C SER A 163 -23.37 -6.31 15.88
N TYR A 164 -22.76 -5.53 14.97
CA TYR A 164 -21.51 -4.82 15.18
C TYR A 164 -21.74 -3.51 15.96
N ASN A 165 -21.82 -3.60 17.29
CA ASN A 165 -22.11 -2.46 18.18
C ASN A 165 -20.96 -2.11 19.14
N ARG A 166 -19.82 -2.80 19.04
CA ARG A 166 -18.64 -2.54 19.86
C ARG A 166 -17.64 -1.68 19.09
N ASP A 167 -16.88 -0.90 19.84
CA ASP A 167 -15.74 -0.16 19.33
C ASP A 167 -14.51 -1.09 19.26
N VAL A 168 -13.57 -0.78 18.38
CA VAL A 168 -12.30 -1.48 18.26
C VAL A 168 -11.19 -0.52 17.85
N THR A 169 -10.07 -0.55 18.58
CA THR A 169 -8.83 0.09 18.15
C THR A 169 -8.03 -0.89 17.32
N LEU A 170 -7.82 -0.62 16.04
CA LEU A 170 -6.98 -1.44 15.16
C LEU A 170 -5.56 -0.88 15.09
N LYS A 171 -4.57 -1.77 15.01
CA LYS A 171 -3.19 -1.37 14.74
C LYS A 171 -2.99 -1.23 13.24
N ALA A 172 -2.77 0.00 12.78
CA ALA A 172 -2.60 0.34 11.37
C ALA A 172 -1.13 0.61 11.02
N SER A 173 -0.78 0.45 9.75
CA SER A 173 0.50 0.85 9.15
C SER A 173 0.26 1.43 7.77
N ILE A 174 0.97 2.50 7.42
CA ILE A 174 1.00 3.05 6.06
C ILE A 174 2.31 2.64 5.39
N GLY A 175 2.23 2.24 4.11
CA GLY A 175 3.40 2.06 3.26
C GLY A 175 3.15 2.71 1.90
N ILE A 176 3.96 3.69 1.53
CA ILE A 176 3.80 4.44 0.28
C ILE A 176 4.62 3.78 -0.83
N CYS A 177 3.94 3.18 -1.81
CA CYS A 177 4.51 2.60 -3.04
C CYS A 177 5.80 1.81 -2.82
N MET A 178 6.95 2.48 -3.03
CA MET A 178 8.30 1.91 -2.98
C MET A 178 8.68 1.34 -1.60
N ASP A 179 7.97 1.69 -0.54
CA ASP A 179 8.09 1.00 0.77
C ASP A 179 7.93 -0.52 0.65
N LEU A 180 7.15 -1.00 -0.32
CA LEU A 180 6.95 -2.44 -0.55
C LEU A 180 8.14 -3.11 -1.25
N SER A 181 8.97 -2.34 -1.95
CA SER A 181 10.09 -2.85 -2.73
C SER A 181 11.29 -3.19 -1.85
N PRO A 182 12.23 -4.02 -2.34
CA PRO A 182 13.54 -4.12 -1.72
C PRO A 182 14.22 -2.74 -1.72
N TYR A 183 14.88 -2.39 -0.61
CA TYR A 183 15.48 -1.08 -0.45
C TYR A 183 16.39 -0.70 -1.64
N LYS A 184 16.13 0.47 -2.24
CA LYS A 184 16.82 1.01 -3.45
C LYS A 184 16.79 0.09 -4.68
N PHE A 185 15.94 -0.94 -4.70
CA PHE A 185 16.02 -2.09 -5.62
C PHE A 185 17.37 -2.84 -5.59
N MET A 186 18.14 -2.68 -4.52
CA MET A 186 19.46 -3.29 -4.34
C MET A 186 19.46 -4.35 -3.23
N ALA A 187 18.62 -4.19 -2.22
CA ALA A 187 18.50 -5.18 -1.16
C ALA A 187 18.00 -6.53 -1.71
N PRO A 188 18.38 -7.65 -1.07
CA PRO A 188 17.87 -8.97 -1.43
C PRO A 188 16.34 -9.01 -1.45
N PHE A 189 15.78 -9.54 -2.54
CA PHE A 189 14.33 -9.57 -2.76
C PHE A 189 13.55 -10.23 -1.61
N ASN A 190 14.17 -11.23 -0.98
CA ASN A 190 13.59 -12.05 0.07
C ASN A 190 13.54 -11.37 1.46
N HIS A 191 14.01 -10.11 1.58
CA HIS A 191 13.93 -9.35 2.83
C HIS A 191 12.50 -8.93 3.18
N PHE A 192 11.69 -8.58 2.16
CA PHE A 192 10.29 -8.18 2.34
C PHE A 192 10.10 -7.17 3.48
N GLU A 193 10.85 -6.08 3.45
CA GLU A 193 11.11 -5.22 4.61
C GLU A 193 9.82 -4.69 5.24
N PHE A 194 8.95 -4.06 4.44
CA PHE A 194 7.69 -3.50 4.92
C PHE A 194 6.67 -4.55 5.39
N SER A 195 6.48 -5.64 4.64
CA SER A 195 5.51 -6.66 5.02
C SER A 195 6.00 -7.50 6.21
N SER A 196 7.32 -7.73 6.32
CA SER A 196 7.93 -8.31 7.52
C SER A 196 7.76 -7.38 8.71
N PHE A 197 7.99 -6.09 8.56
CA PHE A 197 7.70 -5.10 9.62
C PHE A 197 6.24 -5.17 10.09
N CYS A 198 5.29 -5.28 9.17
CA CYS A 198 3.87 -5.40 9.50
C CYS A 198 3.56 -6.68 10.28
N VAL A 199 4.15 -7.83 9.90
CA VAL A 199 4.02 -9.09 10.65
C VAL A 199 4.71 -9.02 12.01
N ASP A 200 5.91 -8.45 12.08
CA ASP A 200 6.69 -8.27 13.30
C ASP A 200 5.90 -7.44 14.33
N ASN A 201 5.20 -6.41 13.86
CA ASN A 201 4.44 -5.51 14.71
C ASN A 201 2.96 -5.90 14.90
N ASN A 202 2.52 -7.05 14.38
CA ASN A 202 1.13 -7.51 14.44
C ASN A 202 0.13 -6.46 13.91
N VAL A 203 0.44 -5.87 12.75
CA VAL A 203 -0.44 -4.92 12.06
C VAL A 203 -1.68 -5.64 11.52
N GLU A 204 -2.84 -4.99 11.68
CA GLU A 204 -4.15 -5.54 11.31
C GLU A 204 -4.75 -4.83 10.10
N LEU A 205 -4.43 -3.55 9.91
CA LEU A 205 -4.89 -2.72 8.79
C LEU A 205 -3.69 -2.07 8.09
N ILE A 206 -3.44 -2.49 6.85
CA ILE A 206 -2.32 -2.03 6.03
C ILE A 206 -2.88 -1.13 4.93
N LEU A 207 -2.40 0.11 4.87
CA LEU A 207 -2.91 1.15 3.98
C LEU A 207 -1.79 1.64 3.06
N CYS A 208 -1.95 1.49 1.76
CA CYS A 208 -0.90 1.87 0.82
C CYS A 208 -1.39 2.86 -0.24
N PRO A 209 -1.13 4.17 -0.06
CA PRO A 209 -1.12 5.15 -1.14
C PRO A 209 0.00 4.82 -2.13
N MET A 210 -0.28 4.81 -3.43
CA MET A 210 0.71 4.43 -4.44
C MET A 210 0.65 5.26 -5.73
N ALA A 211 1.83 5.46 -6.31
CA ALA A 211 2.09 5.87 -7.68
C ALA A 211 2.88 4.80 -8.44
N TRP A 212 2.36 3.57 -8.41
CA TRP A 212 3.02 2.38 -8.93
C TRP A 212 2.86 2.24 -10.45
N LEU A 213 3.95 1.91 -11.13
CA LEU A 213 4.04 1.85 -12.59
C LEU A 213 3.50 0.53 -13.17
N ASN A 214 2.82 0.62 -14.31
CA ASN A 214 2.70 -0.50 -15.24
C ASN A 214 4.05 -0.71 -15.95
N SER A 215 4.41 -1.96 -16.23
CA SER A 215 5.72 -2.31 -16.80
C SER A 215 5.94 -1.87 -18.25
N THR A 216 4.92 -1.33 -18.93
CA THR A 216 5.05 -0.64 -20.23
C THR A 216 5.82 0.68 -20.10
N SER A 217 5.96 1.20 -18.88
CA SER A 217 6.73 2.43 -18.60
C SER A 217 8.20 2.30 -18.99
N ILE A 218 8.79 3.41 -19.43
CA ILE A 218 10.20 3.47 -19.81
C ILE A 218 11.04 3.70 -18.55
N THR A 219 11.66 2.65 -18.04
CA THR A 219 12.51 2.71 -16.83
C THR A 219 13.98 2.37 -17.11
N ASP A 220 14.30 1.88 -18.32
CA ASP A 220 15.67 1.59 -18.73
C ASP A 220 16.53 2.86 -18.73
N LYS A 221 17.57 2.87 -17.91
CA LYS A 221 18.42 4.06 -17.71
C LYS A 221 19.19 4.44 -18.97
N GLN A 222 19.60 3.50 -19.81
CA GLN A 222 20.31 3.82 -21.05
C GLN A 222 19.38 4.53 -22.04
N THR A 223 18.13 4.06 -22.14
CA THR A 223 17.07 4.66 -22.95
C THR A 223 16.75 6.08 -22.48
N LEU A 224 16.57 6.28 -21.16
CA LEU A 224 16.24 7.59 -20.59
C LEU A 224 17.32 8.66 -20.82
N HIS A 225 18.60 8.27 -20.91
CA HIS A 225 19.72 9.20 -21.11
C HIS A 225 20.18 9.32 -22.57
N ASN A 226 19.48 8.69 -23.52
CA ASN A 226 19.76 8.79 -24.94
C ASN A 226 18.55 9.33 -25.70
N ASN A 227 18.64 10.58 -26.16
CA ASN A 227 17.51 11.28 -26.82
C ASN A 227 16.90 10.50 -27.99
N SER A 228 17.70 9.80 -28.78
CA SER A 228 17.19 9.02 -29.93
C SER A 228 16.40 7.79 -29.48
N LEU A 229 16.93 7.06 -28.49
CA LEU A 229 16.24 5.90 -27.92
C LEU A 229 14.97 6.32 -27.16
N LEU A 230 15.05 7.41 -26.40
CA LEU A 230 13.92 7.96 -25.65
C LEU A 230 12.78 8.36 -26.57
N GLU A 231 13.06 9.07 -27.67
CA GLU A 231 12.04 9.48 -28.63
C GLU A 231 11.36 8.28 -29.29
N ALA A 232 12.15 7.26 -29.68
CA ALA A 232 11.60 6.01 -30.20
C ALA A 232 10.72 5.28 -29.19
N ALA A 233 11.11 5.28 -27.91
CA ALA A 233 10.34 4.65 -26.84
C ALA A 233 9.05 5.43 -26.51
N LYS A 234 9.09 6.77 -26.46
CA LYS A 234 7.91 7.63 -26.28
C LYS A 234 6.87 7.41 -27.39
N ASN A 235 7.32 7.23 -28.63
CA ASN A 235 6.43 6.93 -29.75
C ASN A 235 5.68 5.60 -29.56
N LYS A 236 6.29 4.59 -28.92
CA LYS A 236 5.60 3.32 -28.61
C LYS A 236 4.47 3.52 -27.58
N ILE A 237 4.72 4.28 -26.53
CA ILE A 237 3.69 4.62 -25.52
C ILE A 237 2.57 5.45 -26.14
N ALA A 238 2.91 6.47 -26.93
CA ALA A 238 1.92 7.31 -27.61
C ALA A 238 1.03 6.48 -28.55
N PHE A 239 1.62 5.52 -29.27
CA PHE A 239 0.86 4.59 -30.12
C PHE A 239 -0.05 3.69 -29.29
N ALA A 240 0.45 3.06 -28.22
CA ALA A 240 -0.33 2.18 -27.36
C ALA A 240 -1.56 2.89 -26.75
N LEU A 241 -1.38 4.12 -26.25
CA LEU A 241 -2.50 4.92 -25.71
C LEU A 241 -3.50 5.32 -26.80
N LYS A 242 -3.01 5.66 -28.00
CA LYS A 242 -3.86 5.99 -29.15
C LYS A 242 -4.70 4.79 -29.60
N GLU A 243 -4.15 3.58 -29.59
CA GLU A 243 -4.90 2.34 -29.91
C GLU A 243 -6.05 2.09 -28.93
N GLN A 244 -5.88 2.47 -27.66
CA GLN A 244 -6.94 2.43 -26.65
C GLN A 244 -7.93 3.61 -26.73
N GLY A 245 -7.75 4.54 -27.67
CA GLY A 245 -8.59 5.74 -27.79
C GLY A 245 -8.40 6.75 -26.65
N LEU A 246 -7.23 6.74 -25.99
CA LEU A 246 -6.92 7.62 -24.86
C LEU A 246 -6.03 8.80 -25.27
N PRO A 247 -6.16 9.96 -24.61
CA PRO A 247 -5.15 11.01 -24.71
C PRO A 247 -3.84 10.55 -24.04
N LEU A 248 -2.73 11.24 -24.33
CA LEU A 248 -1.40 10.85 -23.83
C LEU A 248 -1.32 10.81 -22.29
N ALA A 249 -2.09 11.63 -21.58
CA ALA A 249 -2.16 11.66 -20.12
C ALA A 249 -3.03 10.52 -19.51
N GLY A 250 -3.70 9.72 -20.36
CA GLY A 250 -4.68 8.72 -19.94
C GLY A 250 -6.07 9.30 -19.62
N SER A 251 -6.97 8.45 -19.13
CA SER A 251 -8.36 8.84 -18.86
C SER A 251 -8.48 9.79 -17.64
N GLN A 252 -9.36 10.79 -17.73
CA GLN A 252 -9.77 11.65 -16.61
C GLN A 252 -11.27 11.95 -16.73
N GLY A 253 -11.98 12.02 -15.60
CA GLY A 253 -13.40 12.41 -15.57
C GLY A 253 -14.40 11.32 -15.97
N ILE A 254 -13.93 10.15 -16.39
CA ILE A 254 -14.74 8.96 -16.65
C ILE A 254 -14.52 7.99 -15.48
N TYR A 255 -15.59 7.73 -14.71
CA TYR A 255 -15.47 7.06 -13.41
C TYR A 255 -15.98 5.63 -13.45
N GLN A 256 -15.12 4.66 -13.15
CA GLN A 256 -15.52 3.30 -12.85
C GLN A 256 -15.94 3.21 -11.37
N LEU A 257 -17.15 2.74 -11.09
CA LEU A 257 -17.70 2.67 -9.74
C LEU A 257 -18.06 1.22 -9.39
N LYS A 258 -17.36 0.66 -8.39
CA LYS A 258 -17.64 -0.66 -7.81
C LYS A 258 -18.05 -0.48 -6.35
N ILE A 259 -19.27 -0.03 -6.10
CA ILE A 259 -19.69 0.48 -4.79
C ILE A 259 -20.64 -0.49 -4.09
N GLY A 260 -20.14 -1.21 -3.07
CA GLY A 260 -20.94 -2.11 -2.23
C GLY A 260 -21.29 -3.45 -2.89
N ASP A 261 -20.89 -3.66 -4.14
CA ASP A 261 -20.98 -4.97 -4.78
C ASP A 261 -19.97 -5.95 -4.16
N SER A 262 -20.19 -7.24 -4.40
CA SER A 262 -19.33 -8.33 -3.90
C SER A 262 -18.51 -9.01 -5.01
N GLN A 263 -18.35 -8.37 -6.17
CA GLN A 263 -17.54 -8.92 -7.25
C GLN A 263 -16.08 -9.04 -6.79
N ARG A 264 -15.56 -10.27 -6.81
CA ARG A 264 -14.17 -10.60 -6.50
C ARG A 264 -13.32 -10.53 -7.76
N THR A 265 -12.06 -10.20 -7.60
CA THR A 265 -11.10 -10.23 -8.71
C THR A 265 -10.74 -11.69 -9.01
N PRO A 266 -10.79 -12.13 -10.28
CA PRO A 266 -10.34 -13.45 -10.66
C PRO A 266 -8.89 -13.70 -10.26
N ARG A 267 -8.58 -14.93 -9.86
CA ARG A 267 -7.20 -15.36 -9.58
C ARG A 267 -6.57 -15.79 -10.89
N VAL A 268 -5.50 -15.14 -11.30
CA VAL A 268 -4.84 -15.34 -12.61
C VAL A 268 -3.34 -15.27 -12.39
N PRO A 269 -2.55 -16.28 -12.82
CA PRO A 269 -1.09 -16.18 -12.79
C PRO A 269 -0.62 -15.11 -13.77
N SER A 270 0.56 -14.53 -13.52
CA SER A 270 1.14 -13.56 -14.47
C SER A 270 1.64 -14.28 -15.72
N ASP A 271 1.37 -13.71 -16.89
CA ASP A 271 1.91 -14.13 -18.18
C ASP A 271 2.40 -12.92 -19.00
N ASP A 272 2.88 -13.16 -20.22
CA ASP A 272 3.41 -12.09 -21.09
C ASP A 272 2.35 -11.03 -21.46
N SER A 273 1.06 -11.37 -21.39
CA SER A 273 -0.06 -10.51 -21.75
C SER A 273 -0.66 -9.74 -20.57
N THR A 274 -0.50 -10.23 -19.33
CA THR A 274 -1.10 -9.59 -18.14
C THR A 274 -0.50 -8.23 -17.81
N SER A 275 0.68 -7.92 -18.37
CA SER A 275 1.35 -6.61 -18.24
C SER A 275 0.93 -5.59 -19.30
N GLU A 276 0.24 -6.01 -20.36
CA GLU A 276 -0.13 -5.10 -21.45
C GLU A 276 -1.10 -4.01 -20.96
N TYR A 277 -0.86 -2.77 -21.37
CA TYR A 277 -1.72 -1.64 -21.03
C TYR A 277 -2.94 -1.53 -21.97
N LYS A 278 -3.83 -2.52 -21.86
CA LYS A 278 -5.13 -2.66 -22.56
C LYS A 278 -6.25 -2.91 -21.56
N ASP A 279 -7.51 -2.88 -21.98
CA ASP A 279 -8.67 -3.21 -21.13
C ASP A 279 -8.69 -2.38 -19.83
N MET A 280 -8.96 -1.07 -19.99
CA MET A 280 -8.76 -0.06 -18.95
C MET A 280 -9.61 -0.25 -17.68
N ASP A 281 -10.71 -1.01 -17.79
CA ASP A 281 -11.62 -1.36 -16.70
C ASP A 281 -11.24 -2.66 -15.97
N GLU A 282 -10.28 -3.43 -16.50
CA GLU A 282 -9.70 -4.61 -15.88
C GLU A 282 -8.37 -4.30 -15.18
N PRO A 283 -8.05 -4.97 -14.05
CA PRO A 283 -6.80 -4.74 -13.34
C PRO A 283 -5.59 -5.22 -14.13
N ASP A 284 -4.43 -4.63 -13.85
CA ASP A 284 -3.12 -5.13 -14.23
C ASP A 284 -2.76 -6.30 -13.31
N MET A 285 -3.00 -7.52 -13.78
CA MET A 285 -2.79 -8.72 -12.97
C MET A 285 -1.31 -9.02 -12.72
N SER A 286 -0.40 -8.56 -13.59
CA SER A 286 1.04 -8.67 -13.34
C SER A 286 1.42 -7.90 -12.07
N ASN A 287 0.94 -6.66 -11.93
CA ASN A 287 1.18 -5.86 -10.74
C ASN A 287 0.41 -6.36 -9.52
N VAL A 288 -0.85 -6.80 -9.66
CA VAL A 288 -1.60 -7.39 -8.55
C VAL A 288 -0.87 -8.61 -7.97
N ASN A 289 -0.37 -9.50 -8.81
CA ASN A 289 0.42 -10.65 -8.38
C ASN A 289 1.75 -10.24 -7.73
N TYR A 290 2.43 -9.24 -8.30
CA TYR A 290 3.66 -8.72 -7.70
C TYR A 290 3.41 -8.11 -6.31
N TRP A 291 2.36 -7.31 -6.13
CA TRP A 291 2.01 -6.76 -4.83
C TRP A 291 1.71 -7.88 -3.82
N ILE A 292 0.92 -8.89 -4.21
CA ILE A 292 0.65 -10.07 -3.37
C ILE A 292 1.96 -10.76 -2.94
N LEU A 293 2.89 -10.97 -3.89
CA LEU A 293 4.21 -11.53 -3.61
C LEU A 293 5.01 -10.68 -2.62
N ARG A 294 4.97 -9.34 -2.71
CA ARG A 294 5.66 -8.45 -1.75
C ARG A 294 5.10 -8.55 -0.32
N PHE A 295 3.91 -9.14 -0.14
CA PHE A 295 3.35 -9.53 1.15
C PHE A 295 3.58 -11.01 1.50
N PHE A 296 4.62 -11.65 0.94
CA PHE A 296 4.98 -13.05 1.23
C PHE A 296 4.90 -13.48 2.71
N PRO A 297 5.35 -12.67 3.71
CA PRO A 297 5.21 -13.03 5.13
C PRO A 297 3.78 -13.34 5.59
N PHE A 298 2.77 -12.75 4.92
CA PHE A 298 1.34 -12.98 5.16
C PHE A 298 0.74 -14.15 4.36
N LEU A 299 1.45 -14.66 3.35
CA LEU A 299 0.98 -15.78 2.53
C LEU A 299 1.33 -17.10 3.19
N TYR A 300 0.46 -18.11 3.07
CA TYR A 300 0.82 -19.49 3.40
C TYR A 300 1.91 -20.00 2.46
N PHE A 301 2.92 -20.67 3.04
CA PHE A 301 3.98 -21.30 2.27
C PHE A 301 4.45 -22.60 2.96
N LYS A 302 4.36 -23.72 2.25
CA LYS A 302 4.61 -25.06 2.81
C LYS A 302 6.02 -25.20 3.42
N SER A 303 7.05 -24.69 2.75
CA SER A 303 8.46 -24.92 3.15
C SER A 303 8.85 -24.32 4.50
N ARG A 304 8.03 -23.43 5.07
CA ARG A 304 8.28 -22.86 6.40
C ARG A 304 8.39 -23.91 7.49
N ILE A 305 7.67 -25.04 7.38
CA ILE A 305 7.79 -26.13 8.36
C ILE A 305 9.20 -26.73 8.38
N ASN A 306 9.85 -26.82 7.21
CA ASN A 306 11.21 -27.34 7.09
C ASN A 306 12.22 -26.32 7.58
N TRP A 307 12.07 -25.04 7.21
CA TRP A 307 12.93 -23.97 7.69
C TRP A 307 12.93 -23.86 9.21
N PHE A 308 11.76 -23.99 9.82
CA PHE A 308 11.60 -23.96 11.27
C PHE A 308 12.23 -25.19 11.94
N LYS A 309 11.90 -26.40 11.48
CA LYS A 309 12.45 -27.64 12.06
C LYS A 309 13.98 -27.71 11.98
N ASN A 310 14.55 -27.22 10.88
CA ASN A 310 15.99 -27.21 10.65
C ASN A 310 16.68 -25.96 11.23
N SER A 311 15.94 -25.07 11.91
CA SER A 311 16.46 -23.81 12.46
C SER A 311 17.19 -22.93 11.42
N SER A 312 16.85 -23.08 10.12
CA SER A 312 17.63 -22.52 9.01
C SER A 312 17.60 -21.00 8.90
N LEU A 313 16.71 -20.34 9.65
CA LEU A 313 16.51 -18.89 9.60
C LEU A 313 16.83 -18.20 10.93
N ILE A 314 17.34 -18.89 11.95
CA ILE A 314 17.62 -18.29 13.27
C ILE A 314 18.61 -17.13 13.13
N GLU A 315 19.73 -17.33 12.44
CA GLU A 315 20.73 -16.29 12.21
C GLU A 315 20.14 -15.08 11.47
N SER A 316 19.31 -15.32 10.44
CA SER A 316 18.63 -14.25 9.71
C SER A 316 17.64 -13.47 10.58
N ILE A 317 16.91 -14.14 11.47
CA ILE A 317 15.95 -13.49 12.39
C ILE A 317 16.69 -12.65 13.43
N LEU A 318 17.75 -13.20 14.03
CA LEU A 318 18.51 -12.52 15.07
C LEU A 318 19.30 -11.34 14.48
N GLY A 319 20.01 -11.55 13.37
CA GLY A 319 20.85 -10.54 12.72
C GLY A 319 20.12 -9.49 11.89
N LYS A 320 18.81 -9.65 11.62
CA LYS A 320 18.00 -8.62 10.96
C LYS A 320 17.93 -7.35 11.81
N THR A 321 18.29 -6.20 11.24
CA THR A 321 18.10 -4.87 11.85
C THR A 321 16.68 -4.35 11.59
N ARG A 322 16.24 -3.32 12.33
CA ARG A 322 14.91 -2.71 12.13
C ARG A 322 14.76 -2.10 10.73
N MET A 323 15.79 -1.38 10.27
CA MET A 323 15.89 -0.76 8.96
C MET A 323 17.22 -1.16 8.28
N PRO A 324 17.41 -0.95 6.97
CA PRO A 324 18.73 -1.03 6.35
C PRO A 324 19.73 -0.10 7.07
N LEU A 325 20.97 -0.56 7.25
CA LEU A 325 21.97 0.16 8.05
C LEU A 325 22.35 1.53 7.49
N ASP A 326 22.20 1.73 6.18
CA ASP A 326 22.47 2.99 5.46
C ASP A 326 21.23 3.90 5.31
N HIS A 327 20.09 3.50 5.89
CA HIS A 327 18.86 4.28 5.90
C HIS A 327 18.91 5.46 6.88
N GLU A 328 18.18 6.54 6.56
CA GLU A 328 18.07 7.77 7.38
C GLU A 328 17.81 7.52 8.87
N TYR A 329 17.02 6.49 9.17
CA TYR A 329 16.69 6.02 10.52
C TYR A 329 17.89 5.99 11.48
N TYR A 330 19.06 5.58 11.00
CA TYR A 330 20.24 5.44 11.85
C TYR A 330 21.14 6.69 11.90
N LYS A 331 20.96 7.69 11.04
CA LYS A 331 21.88 8.84 10.93
C LYS A 331 21.95 9.69 12.21
N ASP A 332 20.86 9.76 12.98
CA ASP A 332 20.78 10.54 14.23
C ASP A 332 20.91 9.70 15.52
N GLY A 333 21.62 8.56 15.46
CA GLY A 333 22.07 7.87 16.67
C GLY A 333 21.14 6.78 17.22
N LYS A 334 20.14 6.31 16.46
CA LYS A 334 19.29 5.14 16.80
C LYS A 334 20.02 3.78 16.75
N HIS A 335 21.34 3.77 16.95
CA HIS A 335 22.22 2.63 16.65
C HIS A 335 22.30 1.53 17.73
N LYS A 336 21.97 1.81 18.98
CA LYS A 336 22.48 0.99 20.10
C LYS A 336 21.80 -0.35 20.32
N GLU A 337 20.57 -0.57 19.84
CA GLU A 337 19.82 -1.80 20.16
C GLU A 337 19.81 -2.86 19.05
N ASP A 338 20.06 -2.48 17.78
CA ASP A 338 19.88 -3.37 16.62
C ASP A 338 21.13 -4.16 16.22
N THR A 339 22.29 -3.90 16.83
CA THR A 339 23.59 -4.49 16.44
C THR A 339 24.22 -5.39 17.50
N ILE A 340 23.49 -5.74 18.56
CA ILE A 340 23.97 -6.64 19.60
C ILE A 340 23.83 -8.08 19.11
N ASP A 341 24.94 -8.83 19.11
CA ASP A 341 24.91 -10.26 18.85
C ASP A 341 24.34 -10.98 20.06
N LEU A 342 23.04 -11.30 20.00
CA LEU A 342 22.32 -11.96 21.09
C LEU A 342 22.80 -13.40 21.34
N LEU A 343 23.47 -14.05 20.37
CA LEU A 343 23.96 -15.42 20.55
C LEU A 343 25.17 -15.49 21.49
N ASP A 344 25.99 -14.44 21.47
CA ASP A 344 27.24 -14.35 22.23
C ASP A 344 27.18 -13.33 23.39
N SER A 345 25.98 -12.88 23.77
CA SER A 345 25.75 -11.91 24.84
C SER A 345 25.08 -12.52 26.08
N GLU A 346 25.29 -11.91 27.25
CA GLU A 346 24.54 -12.23 28.48
C GLU A 346 23.14 -11.57 28.51
N GLU A 347 22.73 -10.85 27.46
CA GLU A 347 21.42 -10.21 27.40
C GLU A 347 20.29 -11.23 27.25
N VAL A 348 19.18 -10.99 27.96
CA VAL A 348 17.99 -11.84 27.86
C VAL A 348 17.23 -11.59 26.55
N ILE A 349 16.70 -12.66 25.94
CA ILE A 349 15.84 -12.56 24.76
C ILE A 349 14.54 -11.84 25.14
N LYS A 350 14.39 -10.59 24.68
CA LYS A 350 13.19 -9.77 24.90
C LYS A 350 12.01 -10.27 24.05
N ASP A 351 10.78 -9.99 24.47
CA ASP A 351 9.56 -10.32 23.72
C ASP A 351 9.60 -9.77 22.28
N THR A 352 10.17 -8.58 22.10
CA THR A 352 10.35 -7.96 20.77
C THR A 352 11.18 -8.82 19.82
N VAL A 353 12.16 -9.58 20.33
CA VAL A 353 12.99 -10.50 19.53
C VAL A 353 12.19 -11.73 19.13
N LEU A 354 11.35 -12.26 20.03
CA LEU A 354 10.46 -13.39 19.73
C LEU A 354 9.40 -13.05 18.67
N GLU A 355 9.05 -11.77 18.56
CA GLU A 355 8.15 -11.26 17.54
C GLU A 355 8.82 -11.05 16.18
N LYS A 356 10.16 -11.05 16.07
CA LYS A 356 10.84 -10.85 14.77
C LYS A 356 10.56 -12.01 13.82
N THR A 357 10.48 -11.67 12.54
CA THR A 357 10.37 -12.63 11.46
C THR A 357 11.35 -12.38 10.33
N PHE A 358 11.70 -13.49 9.67
CA PHE A 358 12.33 -13.52 8.37
C PHE A 358 11.58 -14.52 7.51
N LEU A 359 11.20 -14.13 6.28
CA LEU A 359 10.35 -14.95 5.40
C LEU A 359 9.02 -15.39 6.06
N GLY A 360 8.49 -14.63 7.02
CA GLY A 360 7.29 -14.95 7.80
C GLY A 360 7.46 -16.03 8.89
N THR A 361 8.67 -16.58 9.04
CA THR A 361 9.04 -17.52 10.12
C THR A 361 9.56 -16.73 11.32
N SER A 362 9.19 -17.12 12.54
CA SER A 362 9.71 -16.55 13.79
C SER A 362 10.52 -17.58 14.56
N LEU A 363 11.18 -17.18 15.65
CA LEU A 363 11.88 -18.11 16.54
C LEU A 363 10.93 -19.14 17.18
N GLY A 364 9.67 -18.76 17.43
CA GLY A 364 8.70 -19.62 18.11
C GLY A 364 7.71 -20.36 17.20
N GLN A 365 7.59 -19.96 15.93
CA GLN A 365 6.55 -20.48 15.02
C GLN A 365 7.04 -20.58 13.57
N PRO A 366 6.69 -21.67 12.85
CA PRO A 366 6.95 -21.77 11.41
C PRO A 366 6.34 -20.64 10.61
N TRP A 367 5.16 -20.18 10.99
CA TRP A 367 4.49 -19.07 10.33
C TRP A 367 3.80 -18.20 11.36
N LYS A 368 4.39 -17.04 11.65
CA LYS A 368 3.92 -16.14 12.73
C LYS A 368 2.50 -15.61 12.51
N PHE A 369 2.10 -15.49 11.25
CA PHE A 369 0.78 -14.97 10.86
C PHE A 369 -0.30 -16.06 10.80
N GLN A 370 0.05 -17.34 11.02
CA GLN A 370 -0.92 -18.43 10.99
C GLN A 370 -2.07 -18.18 11.98
N GLY A 371 -3.32 -18.29 11.51
CA GLY A 371 -4.52 -18.10 12.32
C GLY A 371 -4.87 -16.64 12.64
N LYS A 372 -4.16 -15.67 12.06
CA LYS A 372 -4.46 -14.23 12.19
C LYS A 372 -5.17 -13.70 10.94
N ASN A 373 -5.74 -12.49 11.01
CA ASN A 373 -6.24 -11.77 9.84
C ASN A 373 -5.58 -10.40 9.73
N ALA A 374 -5.47 -9.91 8.49
CA ALA A 374 -5.05 -8.56 8.18
C ALA A 374 -5.76 -8.10 6.89
N ILE A 375 -6.09 -6.83 6.82
CA ILE A 375 -6.66 -6.20 5.64
C ILE A 375 -5.58 -5.34 4.98
N LEU A 376 -5.43 -5.50 3.66
CA LEU A 376 -4.58 -4.66 2.84
C LEU A 376 -5.46 -3.82 1.91
N VAL A 377 -5.25 -2.52 1.94
CA VAL A 377 -5.95 -1.55 1.09
C VAL A 377 -4.92 -0.84 0.23
N LEU A 378 -4.98 -1.04 -1.09
CA LEU A 378 -4.08 -0.41 -2.06
C LEU A 378 -4.86 0.65 -2.84
N ALA A 379 -4.44 1.92 -2.69
CA ALA A 379 -4.93 3.03 -3.49
C ALA A 379 -3.82 3.47 -4.44
N ASN A 380 -3.86 2.95 -5.67
CA ASN A 380 -2.88 3.29 -6.69
C ASN A 380 -3.50 4.22 -7.73
N ARG A 381 -2.77 5.26 -8.14
CA ARG A 381 -3.23 6.15 -9.21
C ARG A 381 -3.23 5.44 -10.57
N CYS A 382 -3.97 5.99 -11.52
CA CYS A 382 -3.93 5.59 -12.92
C CYS A 382 -3.43 6.75 -13.80
N GLY A 383 -3.38 6.51 -15.12
CA GLY A 383 -3.01 7.51 -16.12
C GLY A 383 -1.52 7.52 -16.43
N THR A 384 -1.08 8.60 -17.07
CA THR A 384 0.28 8.70 -17.64
C THR A 384 0.88 10.07 -17.39
N GLU A 385 2.19 10.13 -17.16
CA GLU A 385 2.99 11.37 -17.07
C GLU A 385 4.20 11.30 -18.02
N ASP A 386 4.67 12.47 -18.47
CA ASP A 386 5.86 12.69 -19.34
C ASP A 386 5.90 11.97 -20.71
N GLY A 387 4.85 11.22 -21.03
CA GLY A 387 4.82 10.29 -22.17
C GLY A 387 5.73 9.08 -21.97
N THR A 388 6.25 8.86 -20.76
CA THR A 388 7.18 7.77 -20.42
C THR A 388 6.64 6.85 -19.33
N THR A 389 5.77 7.38 -18.47
CA THR A 389 5.41 6.76 -17.20
C THR A 389 3.93 6.47 -17.19
N ILE A 390 3.56 5.19 -17.27
CA ILE A 390 2.16 4.73 -17.19
C ILE A 390 1.95 4.13 -15.80
N PHE A 391 0.98 4.66 -15.05
CA PHE A 391 0.61 4.12 -13.74
C PHE A 391 -0.36 2.95 -13.88
N ALA A 392 -0.23 1.96 -13.00
CA ALA A 392 -0.93 0.68 -13.13
C ALA A 392 -2.40 0.71 -12.70
N GLY A 393 -2.89 1.80 -12.09
CA GLY A 393 -4.23 1.86 -11.50
C GLY A 393 -4.46 0.65 -10.61
N SER A 394 -5.53 -0.10 -10.85
CA SER A 394 -5.76 -1.40 -10.23
C SER A 394 -5.89 -1.36 -8.71
N SER A 395 -6.29 -0.21 -8.15
CA SER A 395 -6.60 -0.04 -6.73
C SER A 395 -7.50 -1.17 -6.23
N GLY A 396 -7.22 -1.71 -5.05
CA GLY A 396 -7.86 -2.94 -4.59
C GLY A 396 -7.82 -3.15 -3.09
N ILE A 397 -8.66 -4.08 -2.66
CA ILE A 397 -8.82 -4.44 -1.25
C ILE A 397 -8.63 -5.95 -1.12
N TYR A 398 -7.79 -6.35 -0.17
CA TYR A 398 -7.37 -7.73 0.02
C TYR A 398 -7.48 -8.11 1.49
N LYS A 399 -7.71 -9.41 1.75
CA LYS A 399 -7.70 -9.97 3.10
C LYS A 399 -6.72 -11.14 3.15
N PHE A 400 -5.74 -11.04 4.04
CA PHE A 400 -4.93 -12.19 4.44
C PHE A 400 -5.67 -12.94 5.54
N ASN A 401 -5.98 -14.21 5.32
CA ASN A 401 -6.86 -14.99 6.20
C ASN A 401 -6.10 -15.91 7.17
N GLY A 402 -4.77 -16.03 7.03
CA GLY A 402 -3.92 -16.83 7.92
C GLY A 402 -4.19 -18.34 7.87
N LYS A 403 -4.93 -18.83 6.87
CA LYS A 403 -5.34 -20.23 6.74
C LYS A 403 -4.31 -21.02 5.92
N LYS A 404 -4.21 -22.30 6.27
CA LYS A 404 -3.60 -23.31 5.40
C LYS A 404 -4.67 -23.78 4.39
N PRO A 405 -4.33 -24.00 3.10
CA PRO A 405 -5.27 -24.53 2.11
C PRO A 405 -5.89 -25.85 2.59
N LYS A 406 -7.17 -26.08 2.27
CA LYS A 406 -7.85 -27.35 2.60
C LYS A 406 -7.48 -28.39 1.53
N GLY A 407 -6.96 -29.54 1.97
CA GLY A 407 -6.78 -30.70 1.09
C GLY A 407 -5.52 -30.72 0.23
N SER A 408 -4.53 -29.86 0.49
CA SER A 408 -3.22 -29.97 -0.16
C SER A 408 -2.59 -31.33 0.17
N GLN A 409 -2.49 -32.19 -0.84
CA GLN A 409 -1.62 -33.37 -0.76
C GLN A 409 -0.16 -32.92 -0.64
N ASP A 410 0.72 -33.85 -0.30
CA ASP A 410 2.12 -33.50 -0.02
C ASP A 410 2.92 -32.99 -1.23
N ASP A 411 2.34 -32.97 -2.43
CA ASP A 411 3.03 -32.65 -3.69
C ASP A 411 2.67 -31.30 -4.34
N ASP A 412 1.67 -30.55 -3.83
CA ASP A 412 1.30 -29.26 -4.45
C ASP A 412 2.21 -28.11 -3.97
N GLU A 413 2.91 -27.46 -4.91
CA GLU A 413 3.70 -26.26 -4.64
C GLU A 413 2.81 -25.08 -4.22
N SER A 414 3.25 -24.32 -3.21
CA SER A 414 2.52 -23.14 -2.73
C SER A 414 2.73 -21.97 -3.69
N SER A 415 1.70 -21.57 -4.43
CA SER A 415 1.78 -20.40 -5.33
C SER A 415 2.17 -19.13 -4.57
N LEU A 416 2.91 -18.24 -5.24
CA LEU A 416 3.40 -16.97 -4.71
C LEU A 416 2.65 -15.76 -5.30
N ASP A 417 1.48 -16.00 -5.89
CA ASP A 417 0.67 -15.02 -6.59
C ASP A 417 -0.81 -15.05 -6.13
N SER A 418 -1.72 -14.48 -6.93
CA SER A 418 -3.16 -14.47 -6.63
C SER A 418 -3.82 -15.85 -6.56
N LEU A 419 -3.19 -16.94 -7.04
CA LEU A 419 -3.69 -18.30 -6.88
C LEU A 419 -3.59 -18.79 -5.42
N ASN A 420 -2.76 -18.16 -4.59
CA ASN A 420 -2.65 -18.52 -3.18
C ASN A 420 -3.94 -18.18 -2.40
N GLU A 421 -4.64 -19.20 -1.91
CA GLU A 421 -5.93 -19.03 -1.21
C GLU A 421 -5.82 -18.40 0.18
N SER A 422 -4.60 -18.23 0.72
CA SER A 422 -4.40 -17.52 1.99
C SER A 422 -4.61 -16.00 1.86
N VAL A 423 -4.70 -15.48 0.63
CA VAL A 423 -5.15 -14.12 0.32
C VAL A 423 -6.50 -14.17 -0.42
N GLU A 424 -7.42 -13.29 -0.03
CA GLU A 424 -8.73 -13.10 -0.66
C GLU A 424 -8.71 -11.76 -1.42
N LEU A 425 -8.94 -11.79 -2.74
CA LEU A 425 -9.01 -10.60 -3.59
C LEU A 425 -10.44 -10.04 -3.55
N LEU A 426 -10.70 -9.11 -2.63
CA LEU A 426 -12.07 -8.65 -2.33
C LEU A 426 -12.66 -7.78 -3.45
N GLY A 427 -11.82 -7.21 -4.30
CA GLY A 427 -12.15 -6.52 -5.54
C GLY A 427 -11.07 -5.52 -5.95
N ASN A 428 -11.00 -5.23 -7.25
CA ASN A 428 -10.10 -4.22 -7.84
C ASN A 428 -10.86 -3.31 -8.81
N LEU A 429 -10.40 -2.06 -8.93
CA LEU A 429 -10.66 -1.22 -10.09
C LEU A 429 -9.79 -1.63 -11.27
N GLY A 430 -10.07 -1.05 -12.43
CA GLY A 430 -9.28 -1.22 -13.64
C GLY A 430 -7.97 -0.46 -13.62
N LYS A 431 -7.08 -0.78 -14.57
CA LYS A 431 -5.75 -0.17 -14.67
C LYS A 431 -5.74 1.27 -15.17
N GLY A 432 -6.77 1.71 -15.91
CA GLY A 432 -6.70 2.95 -16.69
C GLY A 432 -7.76 4.02 -16.41
N LEU A 433 -8.76 3.74 -15.57
CA LEU A 433 -9.88 4.66 -15.32
C LEU A 433 -9.79 5.29 -13.92
N GLU A 434 -10.17 6.56 -13.79
CA GLU A 434 -10.48 7.14 -12.48
C GLU A 434 -11.71 6.42 -11.91
N GLY A 435 -11.89 6.43 -10.59
CA GLY A 435 -13.00 5.70 -10.01
C GLY A 435 -12.97 5.53 -8.51
N ALA A 436 -13.88 4.67 -8.04
CA ALA A 436 -13.98 4.32 -6.65
C ALA A 436 -14.47 2.88 -6.45
N ILE A 437 -13.87 2.19 -5.48
CA ILE A 437 -14.31 0.87 -5.03
C ILE A 437 -14.65 0.90 -3.55
N LEU A 438 -15.83 0.40 -3.19
CA LEU A 438 -16.29 0.26 -1.81
C LEU A 438 -16.55 -1.22 -1.51
N ARG A 439 -15.96 -1.73 -0.44
CA ARG A 439 -16.20 -3.09 0.07
C ARG A 439 -16.47 -3.08 1.56
N GLU A 440 -17.45 -3.86 1.99
CA GLU A 440 -17.52 -4.30 3.38
C GLU A 440 -16.51 -5.45 3.57
N VAL A 441 -15.58 -5.28 4.52
CA VAL A 441 -14.54 -6.26 4.84
C VAL A 441 -14.77 -6.79 6.25
N GLN A 442 -14.94 -8.10 6.36
CA GLN A 442 -15.15 -8.78 7.63
C GLN A 442 -13.95 -9.66 7.97
N PHE A 443 -13.41 -9.51 9.18
CA PHE A 443 -12.24 -10.23 9.66
C PHE A 443 -12.26 -10.32 11.19
N GLU A 444 -11.26 -10.99 11.77
CA GLU A 444 -11.15 -11.13 13.23
C GLU A 444 -9.83 -10.61 13.76
N VAL A 445 -9.91 -10.00 14.94
CA VAL A 445 -8.77 -9.58 15.75
C VAL A 445 -8.87 -10.21 17.14
N PHE A 446 -7.76 -10.13 17.87
CA PHE A 446 -7.58 -10.75 19.16
C PHE A 446 -7.21 -9.67 20.18
N ARG A 447 -7.99 -9.55 21.26
CA ARG A 447 -7.85 -8.51 22.29
C ARG A 447 -7.76 -9.09 23.69
#